data_AF-A0A7W0W4G8-F1
#
_entry.id   AF-A0A7W0W4G8-F1
#
_cell.length_a   1.000
_cell.length_b   1.000
_cell.length_c   1.000
_cell.angle_alpha   90.00
_cell.angle_beta   90.00
_cell.angle_gamma   90.00
#
_symmetry.space_group_name_H-M   'P 1'
#
loop_
_entity.id
_entity.type
_entity.pdbx_description
1 polymer ?
#
loop_
_entity_poly.entity_id
_entity_poly.type
_entity_poly.pdbx_seq_one_letter_code
_entity_poly.pdbx_strand_id
1 'polypeptide(L)'
;MSEFTTPQWMAIRDRLAERFGLYLDDSRMLHGRTLVEARIRALGLTAPAYQAFIATSAGVHELHTLAEQLANHETQFFRNPAHFRCLRESIFPDLQQHRPATRPLRCWSAGCATGEEAYSMAMIALSLWG
;
A
#
# COMPACT_ATOMS: atom_id res chain seq x y z
N MET A 1 -18.35 -28.54 3.84
CA MET A 1 -17.60 -27.48 3.13
C MET A 1 -16.15 -27.62 3.57
N SER A 2 -15.20 -27.80 2.64
CA SER A 2 -13.77 -27.93 2.99
C SER A 2 -13.32 -26.68 3.74
N GLU A 3 -12.77 -26.87 4.94
CA GLU A 3 -12.25 -25.80 5.79
C GLU A 3 -11.02 -25.15 5.12
N PHE A 4 -10.89 -23.83 5.24
CA PHE A 4 -9.75 -23.08 4.71
C PHE A 4 -8.57 -23.20 5.68
N THR A 5 -7.56 -23.96 5.25
CA THR A 5 -6.47 -24.42 6.12
C THR A 5 -5.31 -23.43 6.18
N THR A 6 -4.48 -23.53 7.23
CA THR A 6 -3.26 -22.71 7.37
C THR A 6 -2.29 -22.89 6.19
N PRO A 7 -2.01 -24.10 5.66
CA PRO A 7 -1.17 -24.26 4.47
C PRO A 7 -1.72 -23.56 3.22
N GLN A 8 -3.04 -23.59 3.00
CA GLN A 8 -3.67 -22.90 1.87
C GLN A 8 -3.51 -21.38 2.00
N TRP A 9 -3.70 -20.85 3.20
CA TRP A 9 -3.45 -19.44 3.50
C TRP A 9 -1.98 -19.06 3.25
N MET A 10 -1.02 -19.85 3.74
CA MET A 10 0.40 -19.58 3.57
C MET A 10 0.77 -19.51 2.08
N ALA A 11 0.27 -20.43 1.25
CA ALA A 11 0.53 -20.40 -0.19
C ALA A 11 -0.01 -19.12 -0.87
N ILE A 12 -1.17 -18.61 -0.44
CA ILE A 12 -1.74 -17.36 -0.96
C ILE A 12 -0.92 -16.16 -0.49
N ARG A 13 -0.55 -16.12 0.79
CA ARG A 13 0.32 -15.09 1.36
C ARG A 13 1.65 -15.01 0.63
N ASP A 14 2.31 -16.15 0.41
CA ASP A 14 3.62 -16.21 -0.21
C ASP A 14 3.55 -15.70 -1.66
N ARG A 15 2.47 -16.03 -2.39
CA ARG A 15 2.23 -15.47 -3.72
C ARG A 15 1.98 -13.96 -3.73
N LEU A 16 1.29 -13.42 -2.72
CA LEU A 16 1.12 -11.96 -2.58
C LEU A 16 2.47 -11.27 -2.34
N ALA A 17 3.35 -11.88 -1.54
CA ALA A 17 4.70 -11.40 -1.31
C ALA A 17 5.55 -11.48 -2.59
N GLU A 18 5.55 -12.60 -3.31
CA GLU A 18 6.30 -12.79 -4.55
C GLU A 18 5.87 -11.81 -5.66
N ARG A 19 4.55 -11.54 -5.77
CA ARG A 19 4.02 -10.74 -6.88
C ARG A 19 4.03 -9.24 -6.60
N PHE A 20 3.76 -8.83 -5.36
CA PHE A 20 3.54 -7.42 -5.01
C PHE A 20 4.48 -6.90 -3.91
N GLY A 21 5.33 -7.76 -3.34
CA GLY A 21 6.13 -7.40 -2.16
C GLY A 21 5.29 -7.19 -0.89
N LEU A 22 4.04 -7.68 -0.87
CA LEU A 22 3.12 -7.51 0.24
C LEU A 22 3.38 -8.58 1.30
N TYR A 23 4.23 -8.26 2.28
CA TYR A 23 4.47 -9.11 3.44
C TYR A 23 3.41 -8.88 4.52
N LEU A 24 2.72 -9.95 4.89
CA LEU A 24 1.73 -9.95 5.96
C LEU A 24 2.37 -10.56 7.21
N ASP A 25 2.59 -9.74 8.23
CA ASP A 25 3.04 -10.19 9.54
C ASP A 25 1.92 -10.92 10.32
N ASP A 26 2.27 -11.48 11.47
CA ASP A 26 1.37 -12.28 12.31
C ASP A 26 0.11 -11.53 12.74
N SER A 27 0.20 -10.21 12.95
CA SER A 27 -0.94 -9.38 13.36
C SER A 27 -2.00 -9.26 12.26
N ARG A 28 -1.59 -9.42 11.00
CA ARG A 28 -2.46 -9.29 9.82
C ARG A 28 -3.02 -10.62 9.33
N MET A 29 -2.59 -11.73 9.93
CA MET A 29 -2.96 -13.09 9.51
C MET A 29 -4.47 -13.34 9.62
N LEU A 30 -5.10 -12.93 10.73
CA LEU A 30 -6.53 -13.14 10.93
C LEU A 30 -7.35 -12.38 9.87
N HIS A 31 -7.10 -11.08 9.73
CA HIS A 31 -7.77 -10.24 8.75
C HIS A 31 -7.58 -10.78 7.33
N GLY A 32 -6.34 -11.17 6.99
CA GLY A 32 -6.01 -11.74 5.69
C GLY A 32 -6.77 -13.02 5.38
N ARG A 33 -6.86 -13.94 6.35
CA ARG A 33 -7.64 -15.18 6.19
C ARG A 33 -9.12 -14.90 6.01
N THR A 34 -9.71 -14.04 6.84
CA THR A 34 -11.12 -13.68 6.75
C THR A 34 -11.46 -13.07 5.40
N LEU A 35 -10.58 -12.21 4.87
CA LEU A 35 -10.74 -11.61 3.55
C LEU A 35 -10.73 -12.68 2.45
N VAL A 36 -9.74 -13.57 2.43
CA VAL A 36 -9.64 -14.64 1.43
C VAL A 36 -10.85 -15.56 1.49
N GLU A 37 -11.30 -15.96 2.67
CA GLU A 37 -12.52 -16.76 2.83
C GLU A 37 -13.76 -16.04 2.28
N ALA A 38 -13.86 -14.73 2.48
CA ALA A 38 -14.95 -13.92 1.91
C ALA A 38 -14.89 -13.91 0.37
N ARG A 39 -13.70 -13.80 -0.23
CA ARG A 39 -13.49 -13.89 -1.68
C ARG A 39 -13.84 -15.26 -2.24
N ILE A 40 -13.40 -16.34 -1.57
CA ILE A 40 -13.74 -17.72 -1.92
C ILE A 40 -15.27 -17.90 -1.97
N ARG A 41 -15.98 -17.43 -0.94
CA ARG A 41 -17.45 -17.47 -0.89
C ARG A 41 -18.09 -16.64 -2.00
N ALA A 42 -17.60 -15.42 -2.24
CA ALA A 42 -18.15 -14.51 -3.26
C ALA A 42 -18.04 -15.08 -4.69
N LEU A 43 -16.99 -15.86 -4.97
CA LEU A 43 -16.79 -16.51 -6.26
C LEU A 43 -17.43 -17.90 -6.36
N GLY A 44 -18.04 -18.40 -5.28
CA GLY A 44 -18.62 -19.75 -5.23
C GLY A 44 -17.58 -20.87 -5.41
N LEU A 45 -16.32 -20.61 -5.07
CA LEU A 45 -15.22 -21.56 -5.24
C LEU A 45 -14.95 -22.34 -3.95
N THR A 46 -14.26 -23.48 -4.08
CA THR A 46 -13.60 -24.13 -2.95
C THR A 46 -12.21 -23.52 -2.73
N ALA A 47 -11.63 -23.67 -1.54
CA ALA A 47 -10.29 -23.16 -1.28
C ALA A 47 -9.22 -23.68 -2.27
N PRO A 48 -9.16 -24.97 -2.62
CA PRO A 48 -8.24 -25.45 -3.66
C PRO A 48 -8.53 -24.85 -5.04
N ALA A 49 -9.81 -24.72 -5.43
CA ALA A 49 -10.18 -24.14 -6.70
C ALA A 49 -9.81 -22.66 -6.79
N TYR A 50 -9.96 -21.91 -5.69
CA TYR A 50 -9.53 -20.51 -5.60
C TYR A 50 -8.01 -20.37 -5.73
N GLN A 51 -7.24 -21.20 -5.01
CA GLN A 51 -5.78 -21.20 -5.09
C GLN A 51 -5.28 -21.51 -6.51
N ALA A 52 -5.92 -22.46 -7.19
CA ALA A 52 -5.64 -22.75 -8.59
C ALA A 52 -6.05 -21.58 -9.50
N PHE A 53 -7.22 -20.99 -9.29
CA PHE A 53 -7.73 -19.87 -10.07
C PHE A 53 -6.79 -18.66 -10.05
N ILE A 54 -6.37 -18.19 -8.87
CA ILE A 54 -5.45 -17.05 -8.73
C ILE A 54 -4.04 -17.35 -9.26
N ALA A 55 -3.74 -18.59 -9.63
CA ALA A 55 -2.50 -18.99 -10.31
C ALA A 55 -2.53 -18.78 -11.83
N THR A 56 -3.72 -18.65 -12.40
CA THR A 56 -3.90 -18.55 -13.84
C THR A 56 -3.86 -17.10 -14.30
N SER A 57 -3.68 -16.90 -15.61
CA SER A 57 -3.83 -15.58 -16.23
C SER A 57 -5.22 -14.97 -15.98
N ALA A 58 -6.27 -15.79 -15.93
CA ALA A 58 -7.64 -15.36 -15.64
C ALA A 58 -7.82 -14.87 -14.19
N GLY A 59 -7.02 -15.38 -13.25
CA GLY A 59 -7.06 -15.01 -11.83
C GLY A 59 -6.16 -13.85 -11.43
N VAL A 60 -5.39 -13.27 -12.37
CA VAL A 60 -4.47 -12.16 -12.06
C VAL A 60 -5.21 -10.94 -11.49
N HIS A 61 -6.40 -10.64 -12.03
CA HIS A 61 -7.21 -9.53 -11.54
C HIS A 61 -7.73 -9.76 -10.11
N GLU A 62 -8.08 -11.01 -9.77
CA GLU A 62 -8.48 -11.38 -8.42
C GLU A 62 -7.31 -11.24 -7.44
N LEU A 63 -6.11 -11.68 -7.84
CA LEU A 63 -4.91 -11.56 -7.02
C LEU A 63 -4.55 -10.07 -6.77
N HIS A 64 -4.75 -9.19 -7.76
CA HIS A 64 -4.61 -7.75 -7.58
C HIS A 64 -5.67 -7.19 -6.63
N THR A 65 -6.91 -7.65 -6.73
CA THR A 65 -7.99 -7.24 -5.83
C THR A 65 -7.68 -7.61 -4.38
N LEU A 66 -7.18 -8.82 -4.14
CA LEU A 66 -6.70 -9.23 -2.83
C LEU A 66 -5.58 -8.32 -2.32
N ALA A 67 -4.57 -8.04 -3.15
CA ALA A 67 -3.44 -7.20 -2.76
C ALA A 67 -3.89 -5.80 -2.36
N GLU A 68 -4.80 -5.18 -3.13
CA GLU A 68 -5.41 -3.90 -2.80
C GLU A 68 -6.17 -3.95 -1.48
N GLN A 69 -7.04 -4.95 -1.27
CA GLN A 69 -7.79 -5.05 -0.02
C GLN A 69 -6.90 -5.32 1.21
N LEU A 70 -5.74 -5.94 0.99
CA LEU A 70 -4.74 -6.23 2.02
C LEU A 70 -3.66 -5.14 2.10
N ALA A 71 -3.71 -4.06 1.33
CA ALA A 71 -2.80 -2.95 1.48
C ALA A 71 -3.24 -2.04 2.65
N ASN A 72 -2.29 -1.38 3.30
CA ASN A 72 -2.60 -0.41 4.34
C ASN A 72 -2.96 0.93 3.67
N HIS A 73 -4.25 1.25 3.62
CA HIS A 73 -4.77 2.50 3.04
C HIS A 73 -4.87 3.66 4.03
N GLU A 74 -4.32 3.51 5.24
CA GLU A 74 -4.33 4.62 6.19
C GLU A 74 -3.47 5.78 5.68
N THR A 75 -4.12 6.90 5.39
CA THR A 75 -3.49 8.16 5.02
C THR A 75 -4.32 9.30 5.59
N GLN A 76 -3.63 10.38 5.96
CA GLN A 76 -4.24 11.60 6.47
C GLN A 76 -3.28 12.75 6.22
N PHE A 77 -3.83 13.96 6.15
CA PHE A 77 -2.99 15.16 6.07
C PHE A 77 -2.07 15.22 7.30
N PHE A 78 -0.81 15.50 7.05
CA PHE A 78 0.21 15.70 8.08
C PHE A 78 0.38 14.52 9.06
N ARG A 79 0.14 13.27 8.60
CA ARG A 79 0.13 12.03 9.43
C ARG A 79 1.26 11.91 10.44
N ASN A 80 2.49 12.27 10.05
CA ASN A 80 3.63 12.34 10.95
C ASN A 80 4.12 13.79 11.08
N PRO A 81 3.60 14.57 12.05
CA PRO A 81 3.90 15.98 12.17
C PRO A 81 5.40 16.29 12.32
N ALA A 82 6.19 15.37 12.87
CA ALA A 82 7.63 15.57 13.01
C ALA A 82 8.35 15.58 11.64
N HIS A 83 7.95 14.72 10.71
CA HIS A 83 8.50 14.72 9.35
C HIS A 83 8.16 16.01 8.62
N PHE A 84 6.91 16.46 8.69
CA PHE A 84 6.46 17.69 8.05
C PHE A 84 7.09 18.94 8.66
N ARG A 85 7.34 18.93 9.97
CA ARG A 85 8.12 19.99 10.64
C ARG A 85 9.55 20.04 10.13
N CYS A 86 10.22 18.90 10.01
CA CYS A 86 11.57 18.81 9.44
C CYS A 86 11.60 19.33 7.99
N LEU A 87 10.60 18.98 7.17
CA LEU A 87 10.47 19.54 5.83
C LEU A 87 10.37 21.07 5.86
N ARG A 88 9.53 21.62 6.72
CA ARG A 88 9.28 23.07 6.83
C ARG A 88 10.46 23.85 7.39
N GLU A 89 11.08 23.36 8.46
CA GLU A 89 12.02 24.11 9.27
C GLU A 89 13.48 23.87 8.88
N SER A 90 13.78 22.80 8.15
CA SER A 90 15.16 22.42 7.82
C SER A 90 15.36 22.11 6.34
N ILE A 91 14.65 21.11 5.80
CA ILE A 91 14.95 20.59 4.46
C ILE A 91 14.60 21.61 3.37
N PHE A 92 13.39 22.16 3.37
CA PHE A 92 12.98 23.10 2.34
C PHE A 92 13.71 24.44 2.38
N PRO A 93 13.94 25.07 3.55
CA PRO A 93 14.79 26.27 3.62
C PRO A 93 16.21 26.04 3.09
N ASP A 94 16.83 24.91 3.44
CA ASP A 94 18.17 24.55 2.93
C ASP A 94 18.19 24.38 1.41
N LEU A 95 17.17 23.69 0.87
CA LEU A 95 17.00 23.55 -0.59
C LEU A 95 16.72 24.90 -1.26
N GLN A 96 16.03 25.84 -0.62
CA GLN A 96 15.78 27.16 -1.19
C GLN A 96 17.07 27.97 -1.31
N GLN A 97 17.98 27.84 -0.34
CA GLN A 97 19.24 28.57 -0.31
C GLN A 97 20.27 28.02 -1.32
N HIS A 98 20.36 26.70 -1.47
CA HIS A 98 21.47 26.07 -2.21
C HIS A 98 21.12 25.59 -3.62
N ARG A 99 19.83 25.54 -3.97
CA ARG A 99 19.37 25.07 -5.28
C ARG A 99 19.34 26.22 -6.30
N PRO A 100 19.82 25.99 -7.55
CA PRO A 100 19.69 26.99 -8.61
C PRO A 100 18.23 27.37 -8.85
N ALA A 101 17.97 28.67 -8.99
CA ALA A 101 16.62 29.20 -9.27
C ALA A 101 16.01 28.65 -10.58
N THR A 102 16.86 28.24 -11.52
CA THR A 102 16.47 27.68 -12.83
C THR A 102 16.03 26.22 -12.78
N ARG A 103 16.35 25.49 -11.70
CA ARG A 103 15.87 24.12 -11.52
C ARG A 103 14.46 24.18 -10.92
N PRO A 104 13.58 23.17 -11.07
CA PRO A 104 12.37 23.05 -10.25
C PRO A 104 12.61 22.20 -8.99
N LEU A 105 11.80 22.40 -7.94
CA LEU A 105 11.79 21.50 -6.79
C LEU A 105 11.07 20.22 -7.21
N ARG A 106 11.66 19.06 -6.92
CA ARG A 106 11.06 17.76 -7.22
C ARG A 106 10.98 16.96 -5.93
N CYS A 107 9.78 16.59 -5.53
CA CYS A 107 9.51 15.73 -4.38
C CYS A 107 8.80 14.46 -4.84
N TRP A 108 9.02 13.35 -4.14
CA TRP A 108 8.36 12.07 -4.42
C TRP A 108 7.76 11.52 -3.12
N SER A 109 6.45 11.31 -3.10
CA SER A 109 5.75 10.52 -2.08
C SER A 109 5.51 9.13 -2.69
N ALA A 110 6.26 8.14 -2.22
CA ALA A 110 6.16 6.76 -2.69
C ALA A 110 5.09 6.03 -1.87
N GLY A 111 4.07 5.49 -2.54
CA GLY A 111 2.91 4.90 -1.86
C GLY A 111 1.95 5.94 -1.29
N CYS A 112 1.57 6.94 -2.10
CA CYS A 112 0.80 8.10 -1.65
C CYS A 112 -0.68 7.83 -1.31
N ALA A 113 -1.16 6.58 -1.40
CA ALA A 113 -2.55 6.19 -1.16
C ALA A 113 -3.53 7.14 -1.88
N THR A 114 -4.44 7.81 -1.15
CA THR A 114 -5.38 8.81 -1.71
C THR A 114 -4.78 10.23 -1.88
N GLY A 115 -3.52 10.43 -1.50
CA GLY A 115 -2.70 11.59 -1.88
C GLY A 115 -2.44 12.61 -0.78
N GLU A 116 -3.02 12.47 0.40
CA GLU A 116 -2.96 13.45 1.49
C GLU A 116 -1.51 13.76 1.90
N GLU A 117 -0.61 12.76 1.92
CA GLU A 117 0.81 12.99 2.19
C GLU A 117 1.46 13.89 1.12
N ALA A 118 1.23 13.57 -0.15
CA ALA A 118 1.77 14.34 -1.28
C ALA A 118 1.24 15.79 -1.24
N TYR A 119 -0.04 15.97 -0.94
CA TYR A 119 -0.64 17.29 -0.78
C TYR A 119 -0.10 18.04 0.45
N SER A 120 0.09 17.37 1.59
CA SER A 120 0.72 17.98 2.78
C SER A 120 2.13 18.49 2.47
N MET A 121 2.94 17.72 1.73
CA MET A 121 4.26 18.20 1.29
C MET A 121 4.15 19.42 0.37
N ALA A 122 3.21 19.39 -0.59
CA ALA A 122 2.99 20.50 -1.52
C ALA A 122 2.52 21.78 -0.82
N MET A 123 1.62 21.67 0.16
CA MET A 123 1.15 22.81 0.97
C MET A 123 2.32 23.47 1.72
N ILE A 124 3.23 22.69 2.30
CA ILE A 124 4.40 23.23 2.99
C ILE A 124 5.34 23.91 2.00
N ALA A 125 5.63 23.28 0.86
CA ALA A 125 6.47 23.86 -0.17
C ALA A 125 5.90 25.20 -0.67
N LEU A 126 4.61 25.23 -1.03
CA LEU A 126 3.94 26.47 -1.46
C LEU A 126 3.99 27.57 -0.39
N SER A 127 3.96 27.23 0.90
CA SER A 127 4.05 28.22 1.98
C SER A 127 5.43 28.87 2.14
N LEU A 128 6.49 28.33 1.52
CA LEU A 128 7.87 28.84 1.61
C LEU A 128 8.36 29.47 0.30
N TRP A 129 7.84 29.01 -0.84
CA TRP A 129 8.20 29.51 -2.18
C TRP A 129 7.12 30.40 -2.82
N GLY A 130 6.04 30.70 -2.09
CA GLY A 130 4.98 31.63 -2.50
C GLY A 130 5.40 33.10 -2.41
#